data_AF-A0AAN9GWW8-F1
#
_entry.id   AF-A0AAN9GWW8-F1
#
_cell.length_a   1.000
_cell.length_b   1.000
_cell.length_c   1.000
_cell.angle_alpha   90.00
_cell.angle_beta   90.00
_cell.angle_gamma   90.00
#
_symmetry.space_group_name_H-M   'P 1'
#
loop_
_entity.id
_entity.type
_entity.pdbx_description
1 polymer ?
#
loop_
_entity_poly.entity_id
_entity_poly.type
_entity_poly.pdbx_seq_one_letter_code
_entity_poly.pdbx_strand_id
1 'polypeptide(L)'
;MDEHKNHDTVSAAAQRTENQLQLKETQRSFQQRIQQREKDLQQLREAVASHKRSANTAVEDSERIFTELIRSIERSRSEATQRIRDQEKTAVSRAEGRLERLEQEINDLRRRDAELEQLSHTQDHIQFLQSFQSLSAPPESTDVNDNPFSSLSSFDGMRESVRQLRDKLEDFCKEEKISDRGQATRRGQQPPLCSTGSSRNILEQNNCGGRGRQQVLAQEQRENPNRKD
;
A
#
# COMPACT_ATOMS: atom_id res chain seq x y z
N MET A 1 -35.99 -87.06 0.38
CA MET A 1 -37.05 -86.03 0.26
C MET A 1 -36.79 -85.05 1.38
N ASP A 2 -35.90 -84.09 1.10
CA ASP A 2 -35.41 -83.13 2.08
C ASP A 2 -36.36 -81.93 2.10
N GLU A 3 -37.02 -81.73 3.24
CA GLU A 3 -38.07 -80.73 3.42
C GLU A 3 -37.47 -79.35 3.67
N HIS A 4 -37.35 -78.53 2.62
CA HIS A 4 -37.15 -77.08 2.79
C HIS A 4 -38.50 -76.39 2.99
N LYS A 5 -39.09 -76.56 4.19
CA LYS A 5 -40.45 -76.11 4.54
C LYS A 5 -40.62 -74.64 4.93
N ASN A 6 -39.58 -73.80 4.83
CA ASN A 6 -39.59 -72.45 5.42
C ASN A 6 -39.24 -71.31 4.45
N HIS A 7 -39.53 -71.44 3.14
CA HIS A 7 -39.36 -70.34 2.21
C HIS A 7 -40.70 -69.88 1.65
N ASP A 8 -41.16 -68.72 2.12
CA ASP A 8 -42.30 -68.02 1.55
C ASP A 8 -41.94 -67.64 0.09
N THR A 9 -42.54 -68.36 -0.86
CA THR A 9 -42.18 -68.27 -2.28
C THR A 9 -43.17 -67.34 -2.95
N VAL A 10 -42.75 -66.09 -3.17
CA VAL A 10 -43.58 -65.06 -3.80
C VAL A 10 -43.58 -65.23 -5.33
N SER A 11 -44.74 -65.07 -5.97
CA SER A 11 -44.84 -65.08 -7.44
C SER A 11 -44.09 -63.89 -8.06
N ALA A 12 -43.41 -64.11 -9.19
CA ALA A 12 -42.74 -63.06 -9.95
C ALA A 12 -43.67 -61.90 -10.35
N ALA A 13 -44.97 -62.16 -10.57
CA ALA A 13 -45.95 -61.12 -10.89
C ALA A 13 -46.25 -60.20 -9.69
N ALA A 14 -46.33 -60.77 -8.49
CA ALA A 14 -46.52 -60.01 -7.25
C ALA A 14 -45.27 -59.16 -6.96
N GLN A 15 -44.08 -59.76 -7.05
CA GLN A 15 -42.81 -59.02 -6.88
C GLN A 15 -42.65 -57.88 -7.89
N ARG A 16 -43.02 -58.10 -9.17
CA ARG A 16 -42.98 -57.04 -10.20
C ARG A 16 -43.90 -55.88 -9.84
N THR A 17 -45.10 -56.16 -9.33
CA THR A 17 -46.07 -55.12 -8.97
C THR A 17 -45.53 -54.25 -7.84
N GLU A 18 -44.97 -54.87 -6.80
CA GLU A 18 -44.30 -54.16 -5.70
C GLU A 18 -43.12 -53.32 -6.20
N ASN A 19 -42.21 -53.92 -6.98
CA ASN A 19 -41.06 -53.21 -7.56
C ASN A 19 -41.50 -52.04 -8.46
N GLN A 20 -42.65 -52.15 -9.14
CA GLN A 20 -43.16 -51.10 -10.01
C GLN A 20 -43.76 -49.91 -9.23
N LEU A 21 -44.29 -50.15 -8.02
CA LEU A 21 -44.66 -49.08 -7.09
C LEU A 21 -43.41 -48.38 -6.55
N GLN A 22 -42.43 -49.14 -6.06
CA GLN A 22 -41.16 -48.61 -5.56
C GLN A 22 -40.38 -47.83 -6.64
N LEU A 23 -40.42 -48.29 -7.88
CA LEU A 23 -39.82 -47.57 -9.02
C LEU A 23 -40.42 -46.17 -9.18
N LYS A 24 -41.75 -46.05 -9.13
CA LYS A 24 -42.44 -44.75 -9.27
C LYS A 24 -42.13 -43.82 -8.11
N GLU A 25 -42.07 -44.35 -6.89
CA GLU A 25 -41.69 -43.58 -5.70
C GLU A 25 -40.24 -43.09 -5.78
N THR A 26 -39.33 -43.97 -6.17
CA THR A 26 -37.91 -43.63 -6.39
C THR A 26 -37.76 -42.57 -7.47
N GLN A 27 -38.49 -42.70 -8.58
CA GLN A 27 -38.49 -41.71 -9.67
C GLN A 27 -38.99 -40.34 -9.19
N ARG A 28 -40.06 -40.29 -8.39
CA ARG A 28 -40.57 -39.05 -7.80
C ARG A 28 -39.55 -38.43 -6.83
N SER A 29 -38.91 -39.26 -6.00
CA SER A 29 -37.84 -38.83 -5.08
C SER A 29 -36.66 -38.21 -5.84
N PHE A 30 -36.22 -38.84 -6.93
CA PHE A 30 -35.15 -38.29 -7.76
C PHE A 30 -35.54 -36.98 -8.44
N GLN A 31 -36.77 -36.85 -8.95
CA GLN A 31 -37.25 -35.57 -9.52
C GLN A 31 -37.23 -34.43 -8.49
N GLN A 32 -37.68 -34.68 -7.26
CA GLN A 32 -37.60 -33.69 -6.17
C GLN A 32 -36.15 -33.30 -5.84
N ARG A 33 -35.25 -34.30 -5.77
CA ARG A 33 -33.83 -34.05 -5.50
C ARG A 33 -33.17 -33.26 -6.64
N ILE A 34 -33.50 -33.53 -7.89
CA ILE A 34 -33.00 -32.77 -9.04
C ILE A 34 -33.40 -31.30 -8.92
N GLN A 35 -34.69 -31.01 -8.70
CA GLN A 35 -35.17 -29.64 -8.54
C GLN A 35 -34.49 -28.91 -7.37
N GLN A 36 -34.31 -29.60 -6.24
CA GLN A 36 -33.61 -29.02 -5.10
C GLN A 36 -32.14 -28.72 -5.45
N ARG A 37 -31.45 -29.63 -6.15
CA ARG A 37 -30.05 -29.42 -6.56
C ARG A 37 -29.89 -28.32 -7.61
N GLU A 38 -30.84 -28.15 -8.52
CA GLU A 38 -30.86 -27.04 -9.46
C GLU A 38 -30.99 -25.70 -8.73
N LYS A 39 -31.86 -25.63 -7.72
CA LYS A 39 -32.00 -24.45 -6.84
C LYS A 39 -30.72 -24.17 -6.05
N ASP A 40 -30.14 -25.19 -5.40
CA ASP A 40 -28.90 -25.07 -4.64
C ASP A 40 -27.77 -24.52 -5.55
N LEU A 41 -27.68 -25.05 -6.77
CA LEU A 41 -26.66 -24.68 -7.75
C LEU A 41 -26.83 -23.25 -8.25
N GLN A 42 -28.07 -22.78 -8.45
CA GLN A 42 -28.33 -21.39 -8.80
C GLN A 42 -27.95 -20.43 -7.65
N GLN A 43 -28.35 -20.76 -6.41
CA GLN A 43 -27.99 -19.96 -5.23
C GLN A 43 -26.47 -19.91 -5.03
N LEU A 44 -25.77 -21.02 -5.26
CA LEU A 44 -24.32 -21.06 -5.14
C LEU A 44 -23.64 -20.19 -6.21
N ARG A 45 -24.14 -20.19 -7.45
CA ARG A 45 -23.62 -19.30 -8.52
C ARG A 45 -23.75 -17.83 -8.13
N GLU A 46 -24.90 -17.44 -7.61
CA GLU A 46 -25.15 -16.06 -7.14
C GLU A 46 -24.24 -15.69 -5.97
N ALA A 47 -24.08 -16.59 -4.99
CA ALA A 47 -23.20 -16.38 -3.86
C ALA A 47 -21.73 -16.21 -4.30
N VAL A 48 -21.25 -17.04 -5.23
CA VAL A 48 -19.89 -16.92 -5.80
C VAL A 48 -19.72 -15.61 -6.55
N ALA A 49 -20.69 -15.21 -7.39
CA ALA A 49 -20.64 -13.95 -8.11
C ALA A 49 -20.67 -12.73 -7.18
N SER A 50 -21.47 -12.80 -6.11
CA SER A 50 -21.51 -11.77 -5.06
C SER A 50 -20.17 -11.65 -4.34
N HIS A 51 -19.58 -12.78 -3.93
CA HIS A 51 -18.29 -12.80 -3.25
C HIS A 51 -17.16 -12.24 -4.13
N LYS A 52 -17.12 -12.61 -5.41
CA LYS A 52 -16.16 -12.03 -6.38
C LYS A 52 -16.29 -10.52 -6.50
N ARG A 53 -17.52 -10.00 -6.61
CA ARG A 53 -17.76 -8.55 -6.65
C ARG A 53 -17.30 -7.87 -5.37
N SER A 54 -17.65 -8.44 -4.21
CA SER A 54 -17.24 -7.90 -2.91
C SER A 54 -15.71 -7.87 -2.75
N ALA A 55 -15.01 -8.92 -3.21
CA ALA A 55 -13.55 -8.96 -3.17
C ALA A 55 -12.93 -7.88 -4.08
N ASN A 56 -13.44 -7.74 -5.30
CA ASN A 56 -12.98 -6.69 -6.22
C ASN A 56 -13.20 -5.29 -5.66
N THR A 57 -14.37 -5.02 -5.10
CA THR A 57 -14.66 -3.72 -4.45
C THR A 57 -13.70 -3.45 -3.30
N ALA A 58 -13.41 -4.45 -2.46
CA ALA A 58 -12.45 -4.29 -1.36
C ALA A 58 -11.03 -3.98 -1.88
N VAL A 59 -10.61 -4.58 -3.00
CA VAL A 59 -9.33 -4.27 -3.66
C VAL A 59 -9.35 -2.84 -4.18
N GLU A 60 -10.37 -2.43 -4.93
CA GLU A 60 -10.50 -1.07 -5.49
C GLU A 60 -10.47 0.00 -4.39
N ASP A 61 -11.22 -0.20 -3.31
CA ASP A 61 -11.23 0.71 -2.17
C ASP A 61 -9.85 0.79 -1.49
N SER A 62 -9.17 -0.36 -1.32
CA SER A 62 -7.83 -0.41 -0.74
C SER A 62 -6.81 0.33 -1.61
N GLU A 63 -6.81 0.08 -2.91
CA GLU A 63 -5.95 0.75 -3.89
C GLU A 63 -6.19 2.27 -3.89
N ARG A 64 -7.46 2.71 -3.83
CA ARG A 64 -7.79 4.14 -3.72
C ARG A 64 -7.18 4.76 -2.47
N ILE A 65 -7.36 4.12 -1.30
CA ILE A 65 -6.84 4.60 -0.02
C ILE A 65 -5.31 4.71 -0.06
N PHE A 66 -4.62 3.65 -0.51
CA PHE A 66 -3.16 3.68 -0.63
C PHE A 66 -2.68 4.77 -1.59
N THR A 67 -3.38 4.97 -2.71
CA THR A 67 -3.06 6.04 -3.66
C THR A 67 -3.17 7.42 -2.99
N GLU A 68 -4.20 7.68 -2.19
CA GLU A 68 -4.37 8.95 -1.46
C GLU A 68 -3.28 9.17 -0.40
N LEU A 69 -2.86 8.10 0.29
CA LEU A 69 -1.75 8.14 1.25
C LEU A 69 -0.42 8.47 0.55
N ILE A 70 -0.12 7.80 -0.57
CA ILE A 70 1.08 8.05 -1.37
C ILE A 70 1.14 9.52 -1.80
N ARG A 71 0.04 10.05 -2.36
CA ARG A 71 -0.03 11.47 -2.75
C ARG A 71 0.22 12.42 -1.58
N SER A 72 -0.26 12.08 -0.39
CA SER A 72 -0.05 12.90 0.81
C SER A 72 1.41 12.91 1.25
N ILE A 73 2.09 11.76 1.19
CA ILE A 73 3.52 11.63 1.47
C ILE A 73 4.35 12.39 0.43
N GLU A 74 4.01 12.29 -0.86
CA GLU A 74 4.68 13.03 -1.94
C GLU A 74 4.55 14.55 -1.79
N ARG A 75 3.37 15.02 -1.38
CA ARG A 75 3.15 16.44 -1.05
C ARG A 75 4.06 16.88 0.10
N SER A 76 4.07 16.13 1.21
CA SER A 76 4.92 16.44 2.37
C SER A 76 6.42 16.44 2.01
N ARG A 77 6.87 15.49 1.18
CA ARG A 77 8.23 15.47 0.62
C ARG A 77 8.54 16.76 -0.15
N SER A 78 7.62 17.18 -1.01
CA SER A 78 7.80 18.37 -1.85
C SER A 78 7.89 19.64 -1.00
N GLU A 79 7.00 19.78 -0.02
CA GLU A 79 7.01 20.90 0.93
C GLU A 79 8.30 20.95 1.76
N ALA A 80 8.75 19.81 2.31
CA ALA A 80 10.00 19.75 3.07
C ALA A 80 11.20 20.15 2.20
N THR A 81 11.27 19.63 0.97
CA THR A 81 12.33 19.96 0.03
C THR A 81 12.33 21.45 -0.32
N GLN A 82 11.16 22.02 -0.61
CA GLN A 82 11.02 23.43 -0.95
C GLN A 82 11.47 24.33 0.19
N ARG A 83 11.05 24.04 1.43
CA ARG A 83 11.48 24.79 2.62
C ARG A 83 12.99 24.79 2.81
N ILE A 84 13.66 23.66 2.58
CA ILE A 84 15.13 23.59 2.63
C ILE A 84 15.74 24.53 1.61
N ARG A 85 15.26 24.49 0.36
CA ARG A 85 15.80 25.30 -0.74
C ARG A 85 15.56 26.79 -0.52
N ASP A 86 14.39 27.18 -0.02
CA ASP A 86 14.08 28.59 0.27
C ASP A 86 14.95 29.13 1.42
N GLN A 87 15.15 28.33 2.46
CA GLN A 87 16.02 28.69 3.58
C GLN A 87 17.49 28.76 3.16
N GLU A 88 17.98 27.78 2.37
CA GLU A 88 19.31 27.79 1.77
C GLU A 88 19.52 29.06 0.94
N LYS A 89 18.61 29.34 0.00
CA LYS A 89 18.69 30.52 -0.86
C LYS A 89 18.74 31.81 -0.06
N THR A 90 17.88 31.96 0.95
CA THR A 90 17.84 33.15 1.80
C THR A 90 19.15 33.33 2.59
N ALA A 91 19.66 32.25 3.18
CA ALA A 91 20.90 32.28 3.94
C ALA A 91 22.11 32.61 3.04
N VAL A 92 22.17 32.01 1.85
CA VAL A 92 23.23 32.24 0.86
C VAL A 92 23.19 33.67 0.35
N SER A 93 22.04 34.19 -0.09
CA SER A 93 21.94 35.58 -0.58
C SER A 93 22.32 36.60 0.50
N ARG A 94 21.99 36.33 1.77
CA ARG A 94 22.43 37.19 2.88
C ARG A 94 23.95 37.14 3.08
N ALA A 95 24.55 35.95 3.01
CA ALA A 95 25.98 35.77 3.14
C ALA A 95 26.75 36.43 1.98
N GLU A 96 26.30 36.24 0.73
CA GLU A 96 26.87 36.88 -0.46
C GLU A 96 26.83 38.40 -0.36
N GLY A 97 25.70 38.98 0.05
CA GLY A 97 25.60 40.43 0.25
C GLY A 97 26.54 40.96 1.35
N ARG A 98 26.86 40.15 2.38
CA ARG A 98 27.85 40.53 3.40
C ARG A 98 29.28 40.38 2.88
N LEU A 99 29.57 39.36 2.08
CA LEU A 99 30.87 39.19 1.41
C LEU A 99 31.18 40.42 0.54
N GLU A 100 30.24 40.84 -0.31
CA GLU A 100 30.42 42.01 -1.18
C GLU A 100 30.71 43.29 -0.37
N ARG A 101 29.98 43.52 0.73
CA ARG A 101 30.23 44.68 1.61
C ARG A 101 31.60 44.62 2.27
N LEU A 102 32.04 43.45 2.74
CA LEU A 102 33.37 43.28 3.32
C LEU A 102 34.49 43.50 2.28
N GLU A 103 34.29 43.05 1.04
CA GLU A 103 35.23 43.32 -0.05
C GLU A 103 35.35 44.82 -0.34
N GLN A 104 34.23 45.55 -0.35
CA GLN A 104 34.21 47.01 -0.51
C GLN A 104 34.92 47.72 0.66
N GLU A 105 34.63 47.33 1.91
CA GLU A 105 35.27 47.89 3.10
C GLU A 105 36.79 47.67 3.10
N ILE A 106 37.25 46.48 2.73
CA ILE A 106 38.68 46.17 2.58
C ILE A 106 39.32 47.06 1.51
N ASN A 107 38.66 47.26 0.37
CA ASN A 107 39.19 48.10 -0.71
C ASN A 107 39.26 49.58 -0.31
N ASP A 108 38.24 50.09 0.38
CA ASP A 108 38.23 51.46 0.91
C ASP A 108 39.30 51.68 1.99
N LEU A 109 39.52 50.69 2.85
CA LEU A 109 40.59 50.72 3.85
C LEU A 109 41.96 50.69 3.19
N ARG A 110 42.19 49.81 2.19
CA ARG A 110 43.43 49.78 1.41
C ARG A 110 43.72 51.11 0.70
N ARG A 111 42.68 51.76 0.16
CA ARG A 111 42.84 53.10 -0.45
C ARG A 111 43.26 54.14 0.58
N ARG A 112 42.58 54.22 1.73
CA ARG A 112 42.93 55.18 2.80
C ARG A 112 44.31 54.90 3.38
N ASP A 113 44.69 53.64 3.55
CA ASP A 113 46.01 53.24 4.02
C ASP A 113 47.12 53.74 3.08
N ALA A 114 46.94 53.58 1.77
CA ALA A 114 47.86 54.12 0.77
C ALA A 114 47.91 55.67 0.77
N GLU A 115 46.78 56.34 0.97
CA GLU A 115 46.73 57.81 1.10
C GLU A 115 47.43 58.31 2.37
N LEU A 116 47.28 57.60 3.49
CA LEU A 116 47.99 57.88 4.74
C LEU A 116 49.51 57.68 4.58
N GLU A 117 49.93 56.63 3.88
CA GLU A 117 51.33 56.40 3.57
C GLU A 117 51.91 57.51 2.69
N GLN A 118 51.16 58.03 1.72
CA GLN A 118 51.60 59.20 0.94
C GLN A 118 51.66 60.47 1.80
N LEU A 119 50.69 60.67 2.68
CA LEU A 119 50.64 61.84 3.56
C LEU A 119 51.82 61.89 4.53
N SER A 120 52.31 60.74 5.00
CA SER A 120 53.46 60.65 5.92
C SER A 120 54.75 61.24 5.34
N HIS A 121 54.85 61.29 3.99
CA HIS A 121 55.99 61.85 3.27
C HIS A 121 55.83 63.35 2.93
N THR A 122 54.72 63.99 3.33
CA THR A 122 54.43 65.39 3.00
C THR A 122 55.13 66.35 3.97
N GLN A 123 55.89 67.32 3.45
CA GLN A 123 56.61 68.32 4.25
C GLN A 123 55.73 69.53 4.64
N ASP A 124 54.62 69.78 3.94
CA ASP A 124 53.68 70.85 4.26
C ASP A 124 52.84 70.48 5.49
N HIS A 125 53.14 71.14 6.62
CA HIS A 125 52.51 70.87 7.89
C HIS A 125 51.01 71.24 7.93
N ILE A 126 50.57 72.22 7.15
CA ILE A 126 49.15 72.62 7.11
C ILE A 126 48.36 71.57 6.33
N GLN A 127 48.89 71.16 5.18
CA GLN A 127 48.28 70.09 4.37
C GLN A 127 48.24 68.77 5.14
N PHE A 128 49.31 68.44 5.86
CA PHE A 128 49.35 67.25 6.72
C PHE A 128 48.20 67.24 7.74
N LEU A 129 48.04 68.31 8.52
CA LEU A 129 47.02 68.40 9.56
C LEU A 129 45.60 68.31 8.98
N GLN A 130 45.34 68.95 7.84
CA GLN A 130 44.02 68.93 7.19
C GLN A 130 43.66 67.55 6.63
N SER A 131 44.57 66.93 5.89
CA SER A 131 44.33 65.61 5.28
C SER A 131 44.26 64.51 6.33
N PHE A 132 45.10 64.56 7.37
CA PHE A 132 45.08 63.57 8.45
C PHE A 132 43.74 63.58 9.20
N GLN A 133 43.16 64.76 9.45
CA GLN A 133 41.85 64.87 10.10
C GLN A 133 40.73 64.20 9.28
N SER A 134 40.81 64.25 7.95
CA SER A 134 39.83 63.63 7.07
C SER A 134 40.01 62.10 6.92
N LEU A 135 41.27 61.63 6.89
CA LEU A 135 41.59 60.22 6.69
C LEU A 135 41.53 59.37 7.96
N SER A 136 41.67 59.99 9.14
CA SER A 136 41.64 59.30 10.44
C SER A 136 40.24 58.89 10.89
N ALA A 137 39.19 59.42 10.26
CA ALA A 137 37.83 58.96 10.50
C ALA A 137 37.64 57.56 9.88
N PRO A 138 37.16 56.56 10.66
CA PRO A 138 36.79 55.27 10.09
C PRO A 138 35.74 55.47 8.99
N PRO A 139 35.78 54.69 7.89
CA PRO A 139 34.60 54.56 7.03
C PRO A 139 33.38 54.22 7.88
N GLU A 140 32.20 54.75 7.52
CA GLU A 140 30.95 54.37 8.18
C GLU A 140 30.74 52.86 8.07
N SER A 141 31.11 52.13 9.12
CA SER A 141 30.75 50.75 9.30
C SER A 141 29.27 50.71 9.65
N THR A 142 28.44 50.36 8.68
CA THR A 142 26.99 50.26 8.85
C THR A 142 26.56 49.02 9.64
N ASP A 143 27.48 48.15 10.04
CA ASP A 143 27.16 46.75 10.33
C ASP A 143 27.77 46.26 11.66
N VAL A 144 27.47 46.98 12.75
CA VAL A 144 28.01 46.72 14.10
C VAL A 144 27.49 45.42 14.73
N ASN A 145 26.52 44.70 14.15
CA ASN A 145 25.92 43.56 14.85
C ASN A 145 25.44 42.36 14.03
N ASP A 146 25.93 42.17 12.81
CA ASP A 146 25.60 40.97 12.03
C ASP A 146 26.68 39.90 12.21
N ASN A 147 26.48 39.05 13.23
CA ASN A 147 27.27 37.83 13.42
C ASN A 147 27.23 36.99 12.12
N PRO A 148 28.37 36.73 11.46
CA PRO A 148 28.41 36.02 10.17
C PRO A 148 27.78 34.61 10.23
N PHE A 149 27.68 34.02 11.42
CA PHE A 149 27.13 32.67 11.63
C PHE A 149 25.67 32.64 12.09
N SER A 150 25.10 33.78 12.49
CA SER A 150 23.69 33.89 12.93
C SER A 150 22.70 33.49 11.82
N SER A 151 23.10 33.61 10.56
CA SER A 151 22.25 33.39 9.39
C SER A 151 22.28 31.96 8.84
N LEU A 152 23.26 31.15 9.24
CA LEU A 152 23.38 29.76 8.79
C LEU A 152 22.59 28.84 9.73
N SER A 153 21.28 28.97 9.69
CA SER A 153 20.37 28.14 10.46
C SER A 153 20.56 26.66 10.12
N SER A 154 20.81 25.82 11.13
CA SER A 154 20.95 24.37 10.96
C SER A 154 19.64 23.73 10.45
N PHE A 155 19.78 22.71 9.60
CA PHE A 155 18.67 21.88 9.13
C PHE A 155 18.40 20.66 10.03
N ASP A 156 19.09 20.54 11.17
CA ASP A 156 18.99 19.37 12.04
C ASP A 156 17.58 19.15 12.58
N GLY A 157 16.88 20.23 12.97
CA GLY A 157 15.48 20.13 13.42
C GLY A 157 14.54 19.59 12.34
N MET A 158 14.75 19.99 11.08
CA MET A 158 13.96 19.48 9.96
C MET A 158 14.29 18.02 9.66
N ARG A 159 15.57 17.67 9.66
CA ARG A 159 16.04 16.28 9.48
C ARG A 159 15.45 15.36 10.55
N GLU A 160 15.44 15.83 11.79
CA GLU A 160 14.88 15.08 12.92
C GLU A 160 13.35 14.93 12.79
N SER A 161 12.65 15.99 12.38
CA SER A 161 11.20 15.92 12.12
C SER A 161 10.85 14.89 11.03
N VAL A 162 11.65 14.82 9.95
CA VAL A 162 11.46 13.82 8.88
C VAL A 162 11.74 12.40 9.38
N ARG A 163 12.74 12.21 10.26
CA ARG A 163 13.01 10.92 10.90
C ARG A 163 11.83 10.47 11.77
N GLN A 164 11.32 11.37 12.62
CA GLN A 164 10.18 11.08 13.47
C GLN A 164 8.92 10.75 12.66
N LEU A 165 8.70 11.44 11.53
CA LEU A 165 7.60 11.12 10.63
C LEU A 165 7.73 9.70 10.08
N ARG A 166 8.92 9.31 9.61
CA ARG A 166 9.19 7.95 9.13
C ARG A 166 8.91 6.92 10.22
N ASP A 167 9.47 7.12 11.41
CA ASP A 167 9.36 6.14 12.51
C ASP A 167 7.89 5.94 12.91
N LYS A 168 7.13 7.04 13.03
CA LYS A 168 5.68 6.97 13.30
C LYS A 168 4.89 6.24 12.21
N LEU A 169 5.22 6.47 10.93
CA LEU A 169 4.57 5.76 9.82
C LEU A 169 4.89 4.27 9.85
N GLU A 170 6.14 3.91 10.13
CA GLU A 170 6.55 2.51 10.21
C GLU A 170 5.90 1.77 11.38
N ASP A 171 5.81 2.42 12.55
CA ASP A 171 5.14 1.87 13.73
C ASP A 171 3.65 1.69 13.49
N PHE A 172 2.98 2.69 12.88
CA PHE A 172 1.58 2.60 12.50
C PHE A 172 1.32 1.40 11.57
N CYS A 173 2.17 1.17 10.57
CA CYS A 173 2.05 0.03 9.67
C CYS A 173 2.28 -1.33 10.36
N LYS A 174 3.06 -1.38 11.45
CA LYS A 174 3.29 -2.61 12.22
C LYS A 174 2.13 -2.93 13.17
N GLU A 175 1.53 -1.89 13.77
CA GLU A 175 0.39 -2.03 14.69
C GLU A 175 -0.88 -2.40 13.94
N GLU A 176 -1.20 -1.66 12.88
CA GLU A 176 -2.37 -1.88 12.03
C GLU A 176 -2.06 -2.86 10.90
N LYS A 177 -1.52 -4.04 11.25
CA LYS A 177 -1.54 -5.16 10.29
C LYS A 177 -2.99 -5.33 9.87
N ILE A 178 -3.26 -5.19 8.58
CA ILE A 178 -4.57 -5.40 7.95
C ILE A 178 -4.97 -6.85 8.23
N SER A 179 -5.50 -7.07 9.42
CA SER A 179 -5.74 -8.39 9.97
C SER A 179 -7.01 -8.91 9.33
N ASP A 180 -6.95 -10.18 8.97
CA ASP A 180 -7.92 -11.04 8.29
C ASP A 180 -9.26 -11.20 9.06
N ARG A 181 -9.87 -10.11 9.55
CA ARG A 181 -11.19 -10.10 10.22
C ARG A 181 -12.32 -10.19 9.20
N GLY A 182 -12.21 -11.12 8.24
CA GLY A 182 -13.35 -11.61 7.49
C GLY A 182 -14.16 -12.54 8.39
N GLN A 183 -15.13 -12.02 9.14
CA GLN A 183 -16.12 -12.90 9.78
C GLN A 183 -16.92 -13.63 8.69
N ALA A 184 -16.51 -14.85 8.37
CA ALA A 184 -17.29 -15.77 7.57
C ALA A 184 -18.56 -16.13 8.37
N THR A 185 -19.62 -15.36 8.18
CA THR A 185 -20.95 -15.69 8.72
C THR A 185 -21.43 -16.96 8.05
N ARG A 186 -21.16 -18.11 8.68
CA ARG A 186 -21.78 -19.39 8.31
C ARG A 186 -23.26 -19.34 8.67
N ARG A 187 -24.12 -18.88 7.77
CA ARG A 187 -25.54 -19.27 7.77
C ARG A 187 -25.68 -20.56 6.98
N GLY A 188 -25.29 -21.67 7.60
CA GLY A 188 -25.69 -23.01 7.16
C GLY A 188 -27.02 -23.37 7.80
N GLN A 189 -28.11 -23.29 7.05
CA GLN A 189 -29.26 -24.18 7.32
C GLN A 189 -29.07 -25.40 6.43
N GLN A 190 -28.55 -26.49 6.99
CA GLN A 190 -28.67 -27.82 6.39
C GLN A 190 -30.12 -28.27 6.50
N PRO A 191 -30.78 -28.72 5.42
CA PRO A 191 -31.93 -29.60 5.53
C PRO A 191 -31.47 -30.99 6.00
N PRO A 192 -32.29 -31.74 6.75
CA PRO A 192 -31.87 -32.98 7.38
C PRO A 192 -31.52 -34.04 6.32
N LEU A 193 -30.40 -34.72 6.54
CA LEU A 193 -30.08 -35.97 5.87
C LEU A 193 -31.17 -36.98 6.24
N CYS A 194 -31.91 -37.46 5.25
CA CYS A 194 -32.89 -38.51 5.45
C CYS A 194 -32.14 -39.81 5.76
N SER A 195 -32.29 -40.29 6.98
CA SER A 195 -31.72 -41.53 7.50
C SER A 195 -32.23 -42.74 6.73
N THR A 196 -31.29 -43.50 6.18
CA THR A 196 -31.31 -44.94 5.89
C THR A 196 -32.66 -45.67 6.01
N GLY A 197 -33.23 -46.03 4.86
CA GLY A 197 -34.14 -47.17 4.76
C GLY A 197 -33.34 -48.46 4.96
N SER A 198 -33.68 -49.19 6.02
CA SER A 198 -33.29 -50.59 6.21
C SER A 198 -33.98 -51.43 5.13
N SER A 199 -33.21 -52.03 4.23
CA SER A 199 -33.57 -53.29 3.58
C SER A 199 -32.30 -54.00 3.11
N ARG A 200 -32.22 -55.25 3.52
CA ARG A 200 -31.13 -56.21 3.30
C ARG A 200 -30.82 -56.38 1.81
N ASN A 201 -29.51 -56.47 1.53
CA ASN A 201 -28.82 -57.16 0.43
C ASN A 201 -29.67 -57.67 -0.75
N ILE A 202 -29.38 -57.15 -1.96
CA ILE A 202 -28.96 -58.00 -3.09
C ILE A 202 -27.81 -57.30 -3.82
N LEU A 203 -26.79 -58.12 -4.03
CA LEU A 203 -25.57 -57.95 -4.81
C LEU A 203 -25.82 -57.41 -6.23
N GLU A 204 -25.23 -56.27 -6.58
CA GLU A 204 -24.76 -56.03 -7.95
C GLU A 204 -23.41 -55.32 -7.91
N GLN A 205 -22.37 -56.11 -8.16
CA GLN A 205 -21.09 -55.61 -8.63
C GLN A 205 -21.32 -55.00 -10.02
N ASN A 206 -21.21 -53.68 -10.15
CA ASN A 206 -20.96 -53.05 -11.43
C ASN A 206 -19.77 -52.12 -11.31
N ASN A 207 -18.65 -52.65 -11.80
CA ASN A 207 -17.38 -52.01 -12.00
C ASN A 207 -17.49 -51.07 -13.22
N CYS A 208 -17.46 -49.76 -13.03
CA CYS A 208 -17.13 -48.80 -14.09
C CYS A 208 -16.13 -47.79 -13.53
N GLY A 209 -14.91 -47.92 -14.02
CA GLY A 209 -13.71 -47.25 -13.53
C GLY A 209 -13.77 -45.74 -13.58
N GLY A 210 -13.06 -45.14 -12.63
CA GLY A 210 -12.63 -43.77 -12.73
C GLY A 210 -11.81 -43.55 -13.99
N ARG A 211 -12.24 -42.57 -14.79
CA ARG A 211 -11.37 -41.75 -15.64
C ARG A 211 -12.09 -40.43 -15.85
N GLY A 212 -11.60 -39.41 -15.15
CA GLY A 212 -12.15 -38.05 -15.17
C GLY A 212 -11.54 -37.12 -14.10
N ARG A 213 -10.34 -37.43 -13.61
CA ARG A 213 -9.48 -36.47 -12.91
C ARG A 213 -8.38 -36.05 -13.86
N GLN A 214 -8.65 -35.02 -14.67
CA GLN A 214 -7.68 -34.08 -15.25
C GLN A 214 -8.42 -33.30 -16.33
N GLN A 215 -8.87 -32.09 -16.00
CA GLN A 215 -9.00 -30.94 -16.91
C GLN A 215 -9.68 -29.77 -16.17
N VAL A 216 -9.00 -29.19 -15.17
CA VAL A 216 -9.11 -27.75 -14.86
C VAL A 216 -7.79 -27.29 -14.21
N LEU A 217 -6.66 -27.53 -14.88
CA LEU A 217 -5.37 -26.92 -14.56
C LEU A 217 -4.57 -26.80 -15.87
N ALA A 218 -5.08 -26.00 -16.80
CA ALA A 218 -4.33 -25.58 -17.98
C ALA A 218 -5.04 -24.41 -18.68
N GLN A 219 -5.07 -23.24 -18.04
CA GLN A 219 -5.25 -21.97 -18.75
C GLN A 219 -4.87 -20.79 -17.85
N GLU A 220 -3.56 -20.61 -17.64
CA GLU A 220 -2.94 -19.31 -17.34
C GLU A 220 -1.40 -19.45 -17.36
N GLN A 221 -0.85 -19.93 -18.47
CA GLN A 221 0.54 -19.67 -18.83
C GLN A 221 0.65 -19.50 -20.34
N ARG A 222 1.41 -18.47 -20.74
CA ARG A 222 1.48 -17.76 -22.04
C ARG A 222 0.46 -16.61 -22.06
N GLU A 223 0.86 -15.34 -22.00
CA GLU A 223 1.98 -14.71 -22.70
C GLU A 223 2.64 -13.59 -21.87
N ASN A 224 3.95 -13.71 -21.63
CA ASN A 224 4.82 -12.56 -21.45
C ASN A 224 6.05 -12.80 -22.34
N PRO A 225 6.12 -12.20 -23.54
CA PRO A 225 7.31 -12.21 -24.36
C PRO A 225 7.97 -10.83 -24.27
N ASN A 226 8.85 -10.64 -23.29
CA ASN A 226 9.94 -9.68 -23.45
C ASN A 226 11.10 -9.97 -22.49
N ARG A 227 12.08 -10.74 -22.97
CA ARG A 227 13.49 -10.62 -22.55
C ARG A 227 14.45 -11.31 -23.53
N LYS A 228 15.54 -10.59 -23.80
CA LYS A 228 16.68 -10.77 -24.74
C LYS A 228 16.41 -10.03 -26.06
N ASP A 229 17.06 -8.90 -26.35
CA ASP A 229 18.46 -8.52 -26.08
C ASP A 229 18.67 -7.29 -25.17
#